data_AF-A0A968RKE6-F1
#
_entry.id   AF-A0A968RKE6-F1
#
_cell.length_a   1.000
_cell.length_b   1.000
_cell.length_c   1.000
_cell.angle_alpha   90.00
_cell.angle_beta   90.00
_cell.angle_gamma   90.00
#
_symmetry.space_group_name_H-M   'P 1'
#
loop_
_entity.id
_entity.type
_entity.pdbx_description
1 polymer ?
#
loop_
_entity_poly.entity_id
_entity_poly.type
_entity_poly.pdbx_seq_one_letter_code
_entity_poly.pdbx_strand_id
1 'polypeptide(L)'
;MGFMVLLYNIGLQIYAGLIHLASLFNSKAKQWKVGRRYLFDNLPHQISTKTSWIWVHCASLGEFEQGRPIIEQLKQQYSQQGILLTFFLLLVMKYAKTMNLQITYATFRLIRLQTLNVF
;
A
#
# COMPACT_ATOMS: atom_id res chain seq x y z
N MET A 1 30.70 7.22 -10.13
CA MET A 1 29.40 6.78 -9.55
C MET A 1 28.18 7.13 -10.41
N GLY A 2 28.17 8.25 -11.16
CA GLY A 2 26.99 8.69 -11.93
C GLY A 2 26.60 7.87 -13.18
N PHE A 3 27.55 7.24 -13.87
CA PHE A 3 27.27 6.46 -15.08
C PHE A 3 26.41 5.21 -14.82
N MET A 4 26.66 4.51 -13.72
CA MET A 4 25.85 3.36 -13.31
C MET A 4 24.43 3.77 -12.90
N VAL A 5 24.29 4.94 -12.27
CA VAL A 5 22.99 5.52 -11.93
C VAL A 5 22.23 5.93 -13.20
N LEU A 6 22.92 6.46 -14.21
CA LEU A 6 22.31 6.80 -15.50
C LEU A 6 21.77 5.56 -16.22
N LEU A 7 22.57 4.50 -16.35
CA LEU A 7 22.12 3.24 -16.97
C LEU A 7 20.96 2.60 -16.22
N TYR A 8 21.03 2.61 -14.89
CA TYR A 8 19.95 2.13 -14.03
C TYR A 8 18.65 2.91 -14.26
N ASN A 9 18.72 4.24 -14.31
CA ASN A 9 17.56 5.09 -14.55
C ASN A 9 16.97 4.89 -15.95
N ILE A 10 17.80 4.77 -16.98
CA ILE A 10 17.34 4.46 -18.35
C ILE A 10 16.65 3.09 -18.39
N GLY A 11 17.24 2.07 -17.76
CA GLY A 11 16.65 0.73 -17.66
C GLY A 11 15.29 0.75 -16.96
N LEU A 12 15.16 1.51 -15.87
CA LEU A 12 13.89 1.70 -15.17
C LEU A 12 12.83 2.38 -16.05
N GLN A 13 13.21 3.39 -16.84
CA GLN A 13 12.28 4.08 -17.75
C GLN A 13 11.80 3.16 -18.87
N ILE A 14 12.71 2.37 -19.47
CA ILE A 14 12.35 1.37 -20.49
C ILE A 14 11.41 0.32 -19.89
N TYR A 15 11.74 -0.21 -18.71
CA TYR A 15 10.90 -1.18 -18.00
C TYR A 15 9.49 -0.63 -17.71
N ALA A 16 9.40 0.63 -17.27
CA ALA A 16 8.12 1.29 -17.07
C ALA A 16 7.31 1.44 -18.38
N GLY A 17 7.99 1.74 -19.49
CA GLY A 17 7.39 1.78 -20.83
C GLY A 17 6.85 0.41 -21.27
N LEU A 18 7.64 -0.66 -21.06
CA LEU A 18 7.23 -2.03 -21.38
C LEU A 18 6.02 -2.48 -20.56
N ILE A 19 5.97 -2.17 -19.26
CA ILE A 19 4.79 -2.40 -18.42
C ILE A 19 3.58 -1.61 -18.95
N HIS A 20 3.79 -0.37 -19.40
CA HIS A 20 2.70 0.42 -19.94
C HIS A 20 2.12 -0.22 -21.20
N LEU A 21 2.96 -0.68 -22.12
CA LEU A 21 2.55 -1.43 -23.30
C LEU A 21 1.84 -2.74 -22.90
N ALA A 22 2.43 -3.53 -22.00
CA ALA A 22 1.84 -4.76 -21.50
C ALA A 22 0.48 -4.55 -20.82
N SER A 23 0.25 -3.40 -20.19
CA SER A 23 -1.03 -3.05 -19.56
C SER A 23 -2.18 -2.84 -20.54
N LEU A 24 -1.89 -2.62 -21.84
CA LEU A 24 -2.92 -2.55 -22.87
C LEU A 24 -3.48 -3.93 -23.22
N PHE A 25 -2.68 -4.98 -23.09
CA PHE A 25 -3.03 -6.35 -23.47
C PHE A 25 -3.33 -7.25 -22.27
N ASN A 26 -2.92 -6.87 -21.05
CA ASN A 26 -3.09 -7.68 -19.86
C ASN A 26 -3.85 -6.93 -18.73
N SER A 27 -5.01 -7.46 -18.36
CA SER A 27 -5.88 -6.89 -17.32
C SER A 27 -5.22 -6.85 -15.93
N LYS A 28 -4.36 -7.83 -15.58
CA LYS A 28 -3.59 -7.80 -14.32
C LYS A 28 -2.56 -6.67 -14.34
N ALA A 29 -1.85 -6.47 -15.45
CA ALA A 29 -0.88 -5.37 -15.58
C ALA A 29 -1.57 -3.99 -15.54
N LYS A 30 -2.76 -3.87 -16.16
CA LYS A 30 -3.62 -2.69 -16.07
C LYS A 30 -4.06 -2.40 -14.63
N GLN A 31 -4.57 -3.41 -13.93
CA GLN A 31 -4.99 -3.29 -12.53
C GLN A 31 -3.81 -2.91 -11.63
N TRP A 32 -2.62 -3.44 -11.88
CA TRP A 32 -1.42 -3.07 -11.14
C TRP A 32 -1.00 -1.61 -11.39
N LYS A 33 -1.06 -1.14 -12.64
CA LYS A 33 -0.75 0.26 -12.99
C LYS A 33 -1.76 1.23 -12.39
N VAL A 34 -3.05 0.97 -12.57
CA VAL A 34 -4.15 1.83 -12.07
C VAL A 34 -4.23 1.80 -10.54
N GLY A 35 -4.11 0.61 -9.95
CA GLY A 35 -4.15 0.42 -8.50
C GLY A 35 -3.04 1.18 -7.79
N ARG A 36 -1.81 1.20 -8.32
CA ARG A 36 -0.73 2.01 -7.76
C ARG A 36 -1.05 3.50 -7.82
N ARG A 37 -1.42 4.03 -8.98
CA ARG A 37 -1.71 5.47 -9.16
C ARG A 37 -2.80 5.94 -8.19
N TYR A 38 -3.93 5.23 -8.15
CA TYR A 38 -5.03 5.56 -7.25
C TYR A 38 -4.62 5.58 -5.76
N LEU A 39 -3.72 4.69 -5.35
CA LEU A 39 -3.27 4.65 -3.94
C LEU A 39 -2.35 5.81 -3.59
N PHE A 40 -1.43 6.19 -4.46
CA PHE A 40 -0.57 7.35 -4.22
C PHE A 40 -1.39 8.65 -4.13
N ASP A 41 -2.43 8.78 -4.96
CA ASP A 41 -3.22 10.02 -5.03
C ASP A 41 -4.23 10.15 -3.87
N ASN A 42 -4.81 9.05 -3.37
CA ASN A 42 -5.92 9.11 -2.40
C ASN A 42 -5.51 8.89 -0.93
N LEU A 43 -4.35 8.27 -0.67
CA LEU A 43 -3.93 7.99 0.71
C LEU A 43 -3.51 9.20 1.55
N PRO A 44 -2.83 10.23 1.01
CA PRO A 44 -2.45 11.40 1.79
C PRO A 44 -3.66 12.10 2.43
N HIS A 45 -4.84 11.99 1.81
CA HIS A 45 -6.07 12.57 2.34
C HIS A 45 -6.77 11.70 3.40
N GLN A 46 -6.48 10.40 3.49
CA GLN A 46 -7.12 9.51 4.47
C GLN A 46 -6.39 9.45 5.81
N ILE A 47 -5.11 9.79 5.84
CA ILE A 47 -4.31 9.82 7.08
C ILE A 47 -4.41 11.24 7.65
N SER A 48 -5.48 11.49 8.42
CA SER A 48 -5.62 12.70 9.24
C SER A 48 -4.40 12.83 10.18
N THR A 49 -3.83 14.03 10.25
CA THR A 49 -2.74 14.40 11.18
C THR A 49 -3.18 14.43 12.64
N LYS A 50 -4.49 14.33 12.90
CA LYS A 50 -5.04 14.15 14.23
C LYS A 50 -5.39 12.69 14.45
N THR A 51 -5.06 12.21 15.66
CA THR A 51 -5.36 10.93 16.30
C THR A 51 -4.20 9.93 16.26
N SER A 52 -3.84 9.38 17.42
CA SER A 52 -2.83 8.32 17.53
C SER A 52 -3.25 7.09 16.72
N TRP A 53 -2.28 6.45 16.06
CA TRP A 53 -2.51 5.30 15.20
C TRP A 53 -1.91 4.03 15.78
N ILE A 54 -2.66 2.93 15.72
CA ILE A 54 -2.13 1.58 15.87
C ILE A 54 -1.78 1.08 14.47
N TRP A 55 -0.49 0.87 14.20
CA TRP A 55 -0.02 0.37 12.91
C TRP A 55 0.11 -1.15 12.94
N VAL A 56 -0.60 -1.82 12.04
CA VAL A 56 -0.50 -3.26 11.80
C VAL A 56 -0.01 -3.50 10.37
N HIS A 57 0.94 -4.42 10.21
CA HIS A 57 1.44 -4.82 8.90
C HIS A 57 1.22 -6.31 8.68
N CYS A 58 0.67 -6.66 7.51
CA CYS A 58 0.51 -8.04 7.04
C CYS A 58 1.24 -8.18 5.70
N ALA A 59 2.19 -9.11 5.62
CA ALA A 59 2.94 -9.36 4.39
C ALA A 59 2.11 -10.18 3.37
N SER A 60 1.17 -11.00 3.86
CA SER A 60 0.38 -11.91 3.05
C SER A 60 -1.11 -11.95 3.44
N LEU A 61 -1.94 -12.60 2.61
CA LEU A 61 -3.35 -12.82 2.91
C LEU A 61 -3.54 -13.74 4.13
N GLY A 62 -2.76 -14.82 4.21
CA GLY A 62 -2.85 -15.78 5.32
C GLY A 62 -2.56 -15.12 6.67
N GLU A 63 -1.54 -14.26 6.74
CA GLU A 63 -1.24 -13.49 7.96
C GLU A 63 -2.38 -12.55 8.36
N PHE A 64 -3.05 -11.93 7.38
CA PHE A 64 -4.19 -11.07 7.66
C PHE A 64 -5.38 -11.86 8.18
N GLU A 65 -5.71 -13.00 7.57
CA GLU A 65 -6.82 -13.84 8.03
C GLU A 65 -6.55 -14.38 9.44
N GLN A 66 -5.33 -14.81 9.73
CA GLN A 66 -4.92 -15.26 11.06
C GLN A 66 -4.91 -14.11 12.08
N GLY A 67 -4.45 -12.93 11.69
CA GLY A 67 -4.37 -11.75 12.55
C GLY A 67 -5.70 -10.99 12.72
N ARG A 68 -6.72 -11.28 11.90
CA ARG A 68 -8.00 -10.56 11.90
C ARG A 68 -8.66 -10.48 13.29
N PRO A 69 -8.79 -11.57 14.08
CA PRO A 69 -9.41 -11.51 15.40
C PRO A 69 -8.70 -10.52 16.33
N ILE A 70 -7.37 -10.42 16.22
CA ILE A 70 -6.55 -9.49 17.01
C ILE A 70 -6.82 -8.05 16.57
N ILE A 71 -6.87 -7.80 15.26
CA ILE A 71 -7.13 -6.47 14.71
C ILE A 71 -8.53 -5.96 15.13
N GLU A 72 -9.53 -6.83 15.10
CA GLU A 72 -10.89 -6.53 15.54
C GLU A 72 -10.95 -6.20 17.03
N GLN A 73 -10.29 -7.01 17.87
CA GLN A 73 -10.19 -6.74 19.32
C GLN A 73 -9.45 -5.43 19.62
N LEU A 74 -8.36 -5.15 18.91
CA LEU A 74 -7.65 -3.87 19.02
C LEU A 74 -8.57 -2.69 18.68
N LYS A 75 -9.44 -2.83 17.67
CA LYS A 75 -10.37 -1.76 17.31
C LYS A 75 -11.43 -1.52 18.39
N GLN A 76 -11.90 -2.59 19.02
CA GLN A 76 -12.86 -2.51 20.12
C GLN A 76 -12.24 -1.90 21.37
N GLN A 77 -11.03 -2.35 21.74
CA GLN A 77 -10.32 -1.89 22.93
C GLN A 77 -9.82 -0.44 22.80
N TYR A 78 -9.40 -0.04 21.60
CA TYR A 78 -8.86 1.29 21.31
C TYR A 78 -9.74 2.04 20.31
N SER A 79 -11.02 2.19 20.64
CA SER A 79 -12.02 2.83 19.78
C SER A 79 -11.67 4.27 19.36
N GLN A 80 -11.01 5.00 20.26
CA GLN A 80 -10.51 6.37 20.08
C GLN A 80 -9.33 6.46 19.10
N GLN A 81 -8.63 5.35 18.83
CA GLN A 81 -7.43 5.32 18.01
C GLN A 81 -7.76 4.81 16.59
N GLY A 82 -7.05 5.35 15.60
CA GLY A 82 -7.13 4.85 14.23
C GLY A 82 -6.31 3.56 14.10
N ILE A 83 -6.81 2.58 13.36
CA ILE A 83 -5.97 1.44 12.94
C ILE A 83 -5.51 1.70 11.52
N LEU A 84 -4.19 1.66 11.32
CA LEU A 84 -3.56 1.71 10.01
C LEU A 84 -3.07 0.31 9.66
N LEU A 85 -3.78 -0.37 8.76
CA LEU A 85 -3.42 -1.71 8.30
C LEU A 85 -2.70 -1.63 6.97
N THR A 86 -1.52 -2.26 6.90
CA THR A 86 -0.69 -2.20 5.70
C THR A 86 -0.35 -3.53 5.09
N PHE A 87 -0.28 -3.53 3.76
CA PHE A 87 0.04 -4.72 2.98
C PHE A 87 1.25 -4.50 2.08
N PHE A 88 1.99 -5.58 1.82
CA PHE A 88 3.04 -5.59 0.80
C PHE A 88 2.45 -5.59 -0.63
N LEU A 89 1.33 -6.31 -0.84
CA LEU A 89 0.66 -6.44 -2.14
C LEU A 89 -0.70 -5.74 -2.21
N LEU A 90 -0.97 -5.09 -3.34
CA LEU A 90 -2.25 -4.42 -3.62
C LEU A 90 -3.44 -5.38 -3.64
N LEU A 91 -3.21 -6.61 -4.11
CA LEU A 91 -4.25 -7.62 -4.22
C LEU A 91 -4.81 -7.98 -2.84
N VAL A 92 -3.93 -8.18 -1.86
CA VAL A 92 -4.31 -8.53 -0.49
C VAL A 92 -5.08 -7.37 0.15
N MET A 93 -4.59 -6.14 -0.03
CA MET A 93 -5.30 -4.95 0.45
C MET A 93 -6.69 -4.79 -0.20
N LYS A 94 -6.85 -5.10 -1.50
CA LYS A 94 -8.15 -5.06 -2.18
C LYS A 94 -9.11 -6.08 -1.57
N TYR A 95 -8.63 -7.28 -1.27
CA TYR A 95 -9.41 -8.31 -0.60
C TYR A 95 -9.82 -7.86 0.82
N ALA A 96 -8.87 -7.35 1.60
CA ALA A 96 -9.15 -6.85 2.95
C ALA A 96 -10.17 -5.69 2.97
N LYS A 97 -10.17 -4.80 1.96
CA LYS A 97 -11.17 -3.72 1.82
C LYS A 97 -12.60 -4.25 1.60
N THR A 98 -12.77 -5.40 0.95
CA THR A 98 -14.12 -5.98 0.75
C THR A 98 -14.77 -6.47 2.04
N MET A 99 -13.97 -6.64 3.11
CA MET A 99 -14.44 -7.09 4.42
C MET A 99 -14.95 -5.97 5.33
N ASN A 100 -14.90 -4.71 4.88
CA ASN A 100 -15.51 -3.54 5.53
C ASN A 100 -15.19 -3.37 7.05
N LEU A 101 -13.94 -3.59 7.45
CA LEU A 101 -13.54 -3.55 8.86
C LEU A 101 -13.50 -2.13 9.50
N GLN A 102 -13.94 -1.07 8.82
CA GLN A 102 -13.78 0.33 9.28
C GLN A 102 -12.33 0.68 9.69
N ILE A 103 -11.36 0.22 8.90
CA ILE A 103 -9.90 0.41 9.12
C ILE A 103 -9.31 1.22 7.97
N THR A 104 -8.25 1.99 8.25
CA THR A 104 -7.49 2.69 7.20
C THR A 104 -6.48 1.72 6.59
N TYR A 105 -6.55 1.54 5.27
CA TYR A 105 -5.69 0.62 4.53
C TYR A 105 -4.60 1.37 3.78
N ALA A 106 -3.35 0.96 3.97
CA ALA A 106 -2.23 1.48 3.21
C ALA A 106 -1.32 0.38 2.66
N THR A 107 -0.38 0.76 1.80
CA THR A 107 0.68 -0.17 1.38
C THR A 107 1.95 0.17 2.14
N PHE A 108 2.76 -0.84 2.45
CA PHE A 108 3.98 -0.65 3.23
C PHE A 108 4.95 0.36 2.58
N ARG A 109 5.02 0.36 1.25
CA ARG A 109 5.85 1.30 0.47
C ARG A 109 5.39 2.75 0.64
N LEU A 110 4.12 3.00 0.94
CA LEU A 110 3.58 4.35 1.15
C LEU A 110 3.92 4.90 2.52
N ILE A 111 3.84 4.08 3.58
CA ILE A 111 4.27 4.50 4.92
C ILE A 111 5.75 4.81 4.92
N ARG A 112 6.58 3.94 4.32
CA ARG A 112 8.03 4.19 4.22
C ARG A 112 8.34 5.55 3.58
N LEU A 113 7.52 6.04 2.65
CA LEU A 113 7.71 7.36 2.01
C LEU A 113 7.18 8.53 2.84
N GLN A 114 6.22 8.32 3.74
CA GLN A 114 5.71 9.37 4.63
C GLN A 114 6.48 9.44 5.97
N THR A 115 7.02 8.32 6.46
CA THR A 115 7.82 8.26 7.70
C THR A 115 9.28 8.62 7.45
N LEU A 116 9.79 8.42 6.23
CA LEU A 116 11.10 8.94 5.81
C LEU A 116 10.91 10.32 5.17
N ASN A 117 10.90 11.37 6.00
CA ASN A 117 11.54 12.64 5.65
C ASN A 117 13.06 12.43 5.54
N VAL A 118 13.47 11.60 4.58
CA VAL A 118 14.86 11.29 4.19
C VAL A 118 14.76 10.98 2.69
N PHE A 119 14.70 11.93 1.77
CA PHE A 119 15.38 13.23 1.61
C PHE A 119 14.40 14.29 1.10
#